data_AF-A0A0C2ZN32-F1
#
_entry.id   AF-A0A0C2ZN32-F1
#
_cell.length_a   1.000
_cell.length_b   1.000
_cell.length_c   1.000
_cell.angle_alpha   90.00
_cell.angle_beta   90.00
_cell.angle_gamma   90.00
#
_symmetry.space_group_name_H-M   'P 1'
#
loop_
_entity.id
_entity.type
_entity.pdbx_description
1 polymer ?
#
loop_
_entity_poly.entity_id
_entity_poly.type
_entity_poly.pdbx_seq_one_letter_code
_entity_poly.pdbx_strand_id
1 'polypeptide(L)'
;TAFIDEIHPSLNFVVVVTAFSACLLTLLVVLFAFSTPQSRKRPVFRLNVIAILMATVLSVLNGVTSGGSILDPFHAIPESVYVATIFFATFPPLFYDSILLTRLLALYPIGITPSLQLLKVFAFPMCIKCGRLVALSLYLRQFVRSTYSLQSLVQHAEATWFRNPYITAEWTMQILDNMFKLCKCLFASKMLPAFQGIPHRHHIAANTVTERIRQIFFIAAANFVFPLILNIAQLICITTSRSYAVGTMFLLSNGYVSVIGVLCATIWA
;
A
#
# COMPACT_ATOMS: atom_id res chain seq x y z
N THR A 1 16.23 28.39 -16.24
CA THR A 1 14.91 27.73 -16.14
C THR A 1 15.03 26.25 -16.43
N ALA A 2 15.61 25.84 -17.57
CA ALA A 2 15.83 24.43 -17.93
C ALA A 2 16.43 23.53 -16.82
N PHE A 3 17.49 23.98 -16.14
CA PHE A 3 18.10 23.22 -15.03
C PHE A 3 17.16 23.03 -13.82
N ILE A 4 16.34 24.05 -13.50
CA ILE A 4 15.37 23.98 -12.40
C ILE A 4 14.25 23.00 -12.77
N ASP A 5 13.79 23.04 -14.03
CA ASP A 5 12.72 22.18 -14.53
C ASP A 5 13.14 20.69 -14.54
N GLU A 6 14.42 20.40 -14.77
CA GLU A 6 14.99 19.05 -14.77
C GLU A 6 15.13 18.45 -13.36
N ILE A 7 15.47 19.26 -12.36
CA ILE A 7 15.66 18.81 -10.97
C ILE A 7 14.34 18.68 -10.21
N HIS A 8 13.34 19.48 -10.57
CA HIS A 8 12.10 19.61 -9.81
C HIS A 8 11.38 18.27 -9.51
N PRO A 9 11.24 17.31 -10.46
CA PRO A 9 10.63 16.00 -10.17
C PRO A 9 11.42 15.21 -9.12
N SER A 10 12.75 15.15 -9.26
CA SER A 10 13.64 14.42 -8.34
C SER A 10 13.58 15.03 -6.93
N LEU A 11 13.61 16.35 -6.84
CA LEU A 11 13.50 17.06 -5.56
C LEU A 11 12.17 16.77 -4.87
N ASN A 12 11.07 16.83 -5.62
CA ASN A 12 9.75 16.55 -5.05
C ASN A 12 9.68 15.11 -4.53
N PHE A 13 10.23 14.12 -5.27
CA PHE A 13 10.26 12.74 -4.79
C PHE A 13 11.01 12.62 -3.46
N VAL A 14 12.18 13.25 -3.33
CA VAL A 14 12.97 13.24 -2.09
C VAL A 14 12.17 13.85 -0.94
N VAL A 15 11.57 15.03 -1.15
CA VAL A 15 10.80 15.73 -0.10
C VAL A 15 9.64 14.89 0.39
N VAL A 16 8.82 14.37 -0.52
CA VAL A 16 7.62 13.58 -0.19
C VAL A 16 8.00 12.26 0.50
N VAL A 17 8.95 11.53 -0.08
CA VAL A 17 9.39 10.24 0.47
C VAL A 17 10.04 10.38 1.83
N THR A 18 10.87 11.41 2.03
CA THR A 18 11.52 11.67 3.32
C THR A 18 10.50 12.01 4.39
N ALA A 19 9.50 12.85 4.06
CA ALA A 19 8.42 13.18 5.00
C ALA A 19 7.63 11.93 5.44
N PHE A 20 7.23 11.09 4.49
CA PHE A 20 6.53 9.84 4.82
C PHE A 20 7.41 8.84 5.59
N SER A 21 8.70 8.75 5.24
CA SER A 21 9.66 7.89 5.94
C SER A 21 9.84 8.32 7.40
N ALA A 22 9.95 9.62 7.67
CA ALA A 22 10.00 10.16 9.03
C ALA A 22 8.74 9.80 9.83
N CYS A 23 7.56 9.90 9.21
CA CYS A 23 6.29 9.47 9.82
C CYS A 23 6.30 7.96 10.14
N LEU A 24 6.77 7.11 9.22
CA LEU A 24 6.85 5.67 9.45
C LEU A 24 7.83 5.28 10.57
N LEU A 25 8.98 5.93 10.65
CA LEU A 25 9.94 5.71 11.73
C LEU A 25 9.36 6.15 13.08
N THR A 26 8.63 7.27 13.10
CA THR A 26 7.91 7.71 14.31
C THR A 26 6.86 6.67 14.73
N LEU A 27 6.07 6.16 13.78
CA LEU A 27 5.10 5.10 14.04
C LEU A 27 5.76 3.79 14.48
N LEU A 28 6.96 3.47 14.00
CA LEU A 28 7.73 2.31 14.47
C LEU A 28 8.08 2.46 15.94
N VAL A 29 8.59 3.63 16.34
CA VAL A 29 8.92 3.92 17.74
C VAL A 29 7.67 3.82 18.61
N VAL A 30 6.56 4.45 18.20
CA VAL A 30 5.26 4.36 18.88
C VAL A 30 4.81 2.90 19.01
N LEU A 31 4.91 2.11 17.93
CA LEU A 31 4.54 0.71 17.92
C LEU A 31 5.36 -0.10 18.94
N PHE A 32 6.65 0.15 19.08
CA PHE A 32 7.48 -0.52 20.09
C PHE A 32 7.22 -0.03 21.51
N ALA A 33 7.00 1.28 21.69
CA ALA A 33 6.73 1.90 22.99
C ALA A 33 5.42 1.39 23.62
N PHE A 34 4.36 1.24 22.81
CA PHE A 34 3.06 0.77 23.29
C PHE A 34 2.87 -0.76 23.19
N SER A 35 3.84 -1.51 22.64
CA SER A 35 3.71 -2.96 22.47
C SER A 35 4.19 -3.77 23.68
N THR A 36 3.27 -4.56 24.22
CA THR A 36 3.54 -5.53 25.29
C THR A 36 4.28 -6.77 24.79
N PRO A 37 5.01 -7.51 25.64
CA PRO A 37 5.70 -8.75 25.24
C PRO A 37 4.80 -9.81 24.59
N GLN A 38 3.52 -9.83 24.96
CA GLN A 38 2.52 -10.73 24.38
C GLN A 38 2.08 -10.26 22.98
N SER A 39 1.93 -8.94 22.76
CA SER A 39 1.60 -8.37 21.45
C SER A 39 2.70 -8.62 20.41
N ARG A 40 3.98 -8.52 20.82
CA ARG A 40 5.15 -8.77 19.94
C ARG A 40 5.22 -10.18 19.37
N LYS A 41 4.57 -11.16 20.02
CA LYS A 41 4.50 -12.54 19.53
C LYS A 41 3.41 -12.75 18.48
N ARG A 42 2.47 -11.81 18.32
CA ARG A 42 1.40 -11.91 17.33
C ARG A 42 1.96 -11.73 15.91
N PRO A 43 1.48 -12.50 14.92
CA PRO A 43 1.98 -12.41 13.54
C PRO A 43 1.77 -11.03 12.94
N VAL A 44 0.67 -10.35 13.29
CA VAL A 44 0.35 -8.99 12.81
C VAL A 44 1.42 -7.97 13.21
N PHE A 45 1.98 -8.07 14.41
CA PHE A 45 3.03 -7.17 14.87
C PHE A 45 4.30 -7.33 14.01
N ARG A 46 4.72 -8.57 13.76
CA ARG A 46 5.91 -8.86 12.94
C ARG A 46 5.73 -8.40 11.50
N LEU A 47 4.54 -8.64 10.93
CA LEU A 47 4.20 -8.20 9.58
C LEU A 47 4.24 -6.67 9.44
N ASN A 48 3.77 -5.92 10.46
CA ASN A 48 3.86 -4.47 10.48
C ASN A 48 5.31 -3.96 10.51
N VAL A 49 6.16 -4.57 11.34
CA VAL A 49 7.58 -4.20 11.40
C VAL A 49 8.24 -4.44 10.05
N ILE A 50 8.00 -5.60 9.43
CA ILE A 50 8.52 -5.92 8.09
C ILE A 50 8.02 -4.91 7.06
N ALA A 51 6.75 -4.51 7.13
CA ALA A 51 6.18 -3.52 6.22
C ALA A 51 6.87 -2.15 6.34
N ILE A 52 7.13 -1.69 7.56
CA ILE A 52 7.90 -0.45 7.79
C ILE A 52 9.30 -0.59 7.21
N LEU A 53 10.00 -1.69 7.49
CA LEU A 53 11.36 -1.90 6.99
C LEU A 53 11.41 -1.88 5.45
N MET A 54 10.46 -2.53 4.77
CA MET A 54 10.37 -2.49 3.30
C MET A 54 10.15 -1.07 2.77
N ALA A 55 9.27 -0.29 3.41
CA ALA A 55 9.02 1.10 3.04
C ALA A 55 10.24 2.00 3.31
N THR A 56 10.98 1.78 4.41
CA THR A 56 12.22 2.51 4.70
C THR A 56 13.32 2.17 3.70
N VAL A 57 13.45 0.90 3.27
CA VAL A 57 14.37 0.51 2.20
C VAL A 57 14.04 1.26 0.90
N LEU A 58 12.76 1.31 0.52
CA LEU A 58 12.31 2.12 -0.62
C LEU A 58 12.69 3.60 -0.44
N SER A 59 12.54 4.17 0.76
CA SER A 59 12.94 5.55 1.04
C SER A 59 14.43 5.80 0.81
N VAL A 60 15.29 4.89 1.27
CA VAL A 60 16.75 5.00 1.08
C VAL A 60 17.09 4.87 -0.39
N LEU A 61 16.54 3.87 -1.08
CA LEU A 61 16.78 3.65 -2.51
C LEU A 61 16.31 4.84 -3.34
N ASN A 62 15.13 5.39 -3.06
CA ASN A 62 14.61 6.58 -3.73
C ASN A 62 15.49 7.81 -3.45
N GLY A 63 15.97 7.96 -2.21
CA GLY A 63 16.90 9.02 -1.84
C GLY A 63 18.23 8.92 -2.60
N VAL A 64 18.78 7.71 -2.77
CA VAL A 64 19.97 7.48 -3.58
C VAL A 64 19.71 7.79 -5.05
N THR A 65 18.59 7.32 -5.62
CA THR A 65 18.32 7.51 -7.04
C THR A 65 17.99 8.96 -7.39
N SER A 66 17.18 9.63 -6.57
CA SER A 66 16.77 11.02 -6.80
C SER A 66 17.79 12.03 -6.28
N GLY A 67 18.57 11.68 -5.26
CA GLY A 67 19.69 12.51 -4.79
C GLY A 67 20.87 12.47 -5.76
N GLY A 68 21.19 11.28 -6.29
CA GLY A 68 22.23 11.10 -7.30
C GLY A 68 21.95 11.91 -8.57
N SER A 69 20.70 11.91 -9.06
CA SER A 69 20.32 12.71 -10.23
C SER A 69 20.43 14.23 -10.02
N ILE A 70 20.42 14.71 -8.77
CA ILE A 70 20.56 16.14 -8.42
C ILE A 70 22.02 16.52 -8.19
N LEU A 71 22.74 15.71 -7.42
CA LEU A 71 24.09 16.03 -6.94
C LEU A 71 25.18 15.68 -7.97
N ASP A 72 24.98 14.63 -8.76
CA ASP A 72 25.96 14.17 -9.75
C ASP A 72 25.25 13.62 -11.01
N PRO A 73 24.68 14.49 -11.87
CA PRO A 73 23.86 14.08 -13.01
C PRO A 73 24.65 13.33 -14.09
N PHE A 74 25.98 13.41 -14.09
CA PHE A 74 26.84 12.77 -15.08
C PHE A 74 27.35 11.40 -14.61
N HIS A 75 27.18 11.06 -13.33
CA HIS A 75 27.52 9.74 -12.81
C HIS A 75 26.32 8.80 -12.87
N ALA A 76 26.42 7.77 -13.70
CA ALA A 76 25.37 6.78 -13.84
C ALA A 76 25.22 5.96 -12.55
N ILE A 77 24.03 5.98 -11.95
CA ILE A 77 23.69 5.11 -10.82
C ILE A 77 23.66 3.66 -11.32
N PRO A 78 24.18 2.67 -10.55
CA PRO A 78 24.18 1.29 -10.98
C PRO A 78 22.77 0.76 -11.28
N GLU A 79 22.64 -0.01 -12.37
CA GLU A 79 21.36 -0.60 -12.80
C GLU A 79 20.67 -1.41 -11.71
N SER A 80 21.46 -2.12 -10.89
CA SER A 80 20.96 -2.91 -9.77
C SER A 80 20.18 -2.07 -8.75
N VAL A 81 20.60 -0.82 -8.52
CA VAL A 81 19.91 0.11 -7.62
C VAL A 81 18.57 0.51 -8.22
N TYR A 82 18.50 0.79 -9.52
CA TYR A 82 17.24 1.13 -10.19
C TYR A 82 16.23 -0.03 -10.18
N VAL A 83 16.69 -1.23 -10.52
CA VAL A 83 15.85 -2.43 -10.49
C VAL A 83 15.35 -2.67 -9.06
N ALA A 84 16.20 -2.50 -8.05
CA ALA A 84 15.80 -2.59 -6.65
C ALA A 84 14.75 -1.52 -6.29
N THR A 85 14.93 -0.26 -6.69
CA THR A 85 13.96 0.81 -6.42
C THR A 85 12.59 0.48 -6.99
N ILE A 86 12.52 0.03 -8.25
CA ILE A 86 11.25 -0.35 -8.88
C ILE A 86 10.63 -1.59 -8.21
N PHE A 87 11.44 -2.58 -7.87
CA PHE A 87 10.98 -3.75 -7.13
C PHE A 87 10.35 -3.35 -5.79
N PHE A 88 11.05 -2.56 -4.98
CA PHE A 88 10.56 -2.08 -3.68
C PHE A 88 9.42 -1.06 -3.81
N ALA A 89 9.25 -0.39 -4.94
CA ALA A 89 8.10 0.50 -5.17
C ALA A 89 6.82 -0.29 -5.51
N THR A 90 6.94 -1.43 -6.19
CA THR A 90 5.80 -2.12 -6.80
C THR A 90 5.39 -3.41 -6.13
N PHE A 91 6.32 -4.19 -5.57
CA PHE A 91 6.03 -5.48 -4.92
C PHE A 91 5.52 -5.36 -3.48
N PRO A 92 6.10 -4.50 -2.60
CA PRO A 92 5.65 -4.38 -1.21
C PRO A 92 4.15 -4.11 -1.01
N PRO A 93 3.45 -3.33 -1.87
CA PRO A 93 2.00 -3.22 -1.81
C PRO A 93 1.23 -4.56 -1.77
N LEU A 94 1.69 -5.60 -2.49
CA LEU A 94 1.09 -6.95 -2.41
C LEU A 94 1.16 -7.56 -1.01
N PHE A 95 2.28 -7.30 -0.33
CA PHE A 95 2.50 -7.76 1.03
C PHE A 95 1.63 -6.97 2.00
N TYR A 96 1.54 -5.64 1.86
CA TYR A 96 0.71 -4.78 2.71
C TYR A 96 -0.77 -5.20 2.66
N ASP A 97 -1.27 -5.49 1.46
CA ASP A 97 -2.64 -5.99 1.26
C ASP A 97 -2.90 -7.34 1.92
N SER A 98 -1.86 -8.16 2.07
CA SER A 98 -1.94 -9.42 2.79
C SER A 98 -2.05 -9.22 4.30
N ILE A 99 -1.40 -8.20 4.86
CA ILE A 99 -1.54 -7.84 6.28
C ILE A 99 -2.98 -7.42 6.59
N LEU A 100 -3.57 -6.59 5.72
CA LEU A 100 -4.97 -6.17 5.83
C LEU A 100 -5.93 -7.35 5.80
N LEU A 101 -5.68 -8.30 4.90
CA LEU A 101 -6.49 -9.50 4.77
C LEU A 101 -6.42 -10.39 6.03
N THR A 102 -5.23 -10.55 6.62
CA THR A 102 -5.05 -11.27 7.89
C THR A 102 -5.78 -10.58 9.05
N ARG A 103 -5.99 -9.27 9.00
CA ARG A 103 -6.77 -8.55 10.02
C ARG A 103 -8.26 -8.62 9.81
N LEU A 104 -8.72 -8.61 8.57
CA LEU A 104 -10.13 -8.85 8.26
C LEU A 104 -10.56 -10.22 8.78
N LEU A 105 -9.67 -11.21 8.73
CA LEU A 105 -9.85 -12.53 9.35
C LEU A 105 -9.99 -12.50 10.87
N ALA A 106 -9.28 -11.62 11.57
CA ALA A 106 -9.45 -11.49 13.01
C ALA A 106 -10.84 -10.94 13.39
N LEU A 107 -11.49 -10.20 12.49
CA LEU A 107 -12.84 -9.67 12.66
C LEU A 107 -13.94 -10.73 12.39
N TYR A 108 -13.65 -11.73 11.56
CA TYR A 108 -14.54 -12.86 11.28
C TYR A 108 -14.07 -14.10 12.05
N PRO A 109 -14.68 -14.45 13.20
CA PRO A 109 -14.19 -15.55 14.03
C PRO A 109 -14.14 -16.86 13.23
N ILE A 110 -12.91 -17.33 13.00
CA ILE A 110 -12.57 -18.54 12.24
C ILE A 110 -13.23 -19.79 12.86
N GLY A 111 -13.54 -19.75 14.16
CA GLY A 111 -14.20 -20.86 14.87
C GLY A 111 -15.70 -21.01 14.60
N ILE A 112 -16.37 -19.98 14.05
CA ILE A 112 -17.83 -20.00 13.82
C ILE A 112 -18.16 -20.17 12.33
N THR A 113 -17.20 -19.84 11.45
CA THR A 113 -17.42 -19.82 10.00
C THR A 113 -17.02 -21.17 9.39
N PRO A 114 -17.90 -21.88 8.67
CA PRO A 114 -17.56 -23.17 8.07
C PRO A 114 -16.44 -23.00 7.03
N SER A 115 -15.46 -23.90 7.04
CA SER A 115 -14.23 -23.82 6.24
C SER A 115 -14.49 -23.64 4.74
N LEU A 116 -15.60 -24.16 4.22
CA LEU A 116 -16.00 -23.99 2.82
C LEU A 116 -16.44 -22.55 2.50
N GLN A 117 -17.10 -21.86 3.42
CA GLN A 117 -17.42 -20.44 3.26
C GLN A 117 -16.17 -19.58 3.38
N LEU A 118 -15.26 -19.94 4.29
CA LEU A 118 -13.96 -19.29 4.41
C LEU A 118 -13.20 -19.41 3.08
N LEU A 119 -13.07 -20.63 2.53
CA LEU A 119 -12.41 -20.87 1.24
C LEU A 119 -13.03 -20.02 0.12
N LYS A 120 -14.36 -19.92 0.03
CA LYS A 120 -15.05 -19.08 -0.96
C LYS A 120 -14.73 -17.59 -0.79
N VAL A 121 -14.59 -17.11 0.44
CA VAL A 121 -14.22 -15.71 0.72
C VAL A 121 -12.75 -15.43 0.38
N PHE A 122 -11.85 -16.40 0.58
CA PHE A 122 -10.41 -16.24 0.26
C PHE A 122 -10.05 -16.51 -1.18
N ALA A 123 -10.83 -17.31 -1.91
CA ALA A 123 -10.53 -17.66 -3.29
C ALA A 123 -10.35 -16.40 -4.15
N PHE A 124 -11.26 -15.43 -4.05
CA PHE A 124 -11.18 -14.21 -4.83
C PHE A 124 -9.92 -13.36 -4.51
N PRO A 125 -9.63 -12.96 -3.25
CA PRO A 125 -8.40 -12.25 -2.92
C PRO A 125 -7.11 -13.00 -3.29
N MET A 126 -7.10 -14.33 -3.16
CA MET A 126 -5.92 -15.13 -3.53
C MET A 126 -5.70 -15.16 -5.04
N CYS A 127 -6.75 -15.35 -5.84
CA CYS A 127 -6.67 -15.27 -7.30
C CYS A 127 -6.17 -13.90 -7.77
N ILE A 128 -6.70 -12.81 -7.18
CA ILE A 128 -6.27 -11.45 -7.50
C ILE A 128 -4.79 -11.24 -7.16
N LYS A 129 -4.31 -11.74 -6.02
CA LYS A 129 -2.89 -11.64 -5.65
C LYS A 129 -1.99 -12.41 -6.62
N CYS A 130 -2.38 -13.61 -7.03
CA CYS A 130 -1.65 -14.35 -8.06
C CYS A 130 -1.59 -13.56 -9.37
N GLY A 131 -2.72 -12.99 -9.81
CA GLY A 131 -2.78 -12.15 -11.01
C GLY A 131 -1.84 -10.94 -10.92
N ARG A 132 -1.86 -10.22 -9.79
CA ARG A 132 -0.97 -9.07 -9.58
C ARG A 132 0.50 -9.47 -9.53
N LEU A 133 0.84 -10.59 -8.90
CA LEU A 133 2.21 -11.12 -8.89
C LEU A 133 2.71 -11.41 -10.31
N VAL A 134 1.86 -11.99 -11.16
CA VAL A 134 2.18 -12.23 -12.58
C VAL A 134 2.36 -10.90 -13.31
N ALA A 135 1.44 -9.95 -13.17
CA ALA A 135 1.52 -8.64 -13.83
C ALA A 135 2.81 -7.88 -13.44
N LEU A 136 3.14 -7.83 -12.16
CA LEU A 136 4.37 -7.20 -11.66
C LEU A 136 5.64 -7.92 -12.10
N SER A 137 5.62 -9.25 -12.15
CA SER A 137 6.77 -10.04 -12.64
C SER A 137 7.02 -9.78 -14.13
N LEU A 138 5.96 -9.69 -14.93
CA LEU A 138 6.05 -9.34 -16.35
C LEU A 138 6.54 -7.90 -16.55
N TYR A 139 6.01 -6.96 -15.75
CA TYR A 139 6.47 -5.57 -15.75
C TYR A 139 7.96 -5.47 -15.41
N LEU A 140 8.41 -6.09 -14.32
CA LEU A 140 9.82 -6.07 -13.90
C LEU A 140 10.73 -6.70 -14.95
N ARG A 141 10.30 -7.81 -15.55
CA ARG A 141 11.05 -8.46 -16.64
C ARG A 141 11.17 -7.55 -17.86
N GLN A 142 10.10 -6.86 -18.24
CA GLN A 142 10.13 -5.89 -19.34
C GLN A 142 11.05 -4.71 -19.00
N PHE A 143 10.96 -4.21 -17.76
CA PHE A 143 11.79 -3.12 -17.26
C PHE A 143 13.27 -3.48 -17.37
N VAL A 144 13.71 -4.59 -16.77
CA VAL A 144 15.10 -5.06 -16.80
C VAL A 144 15.61 -5.24 -18.24
N ARG A 145 14.79 -5.85 -19.12
CA ARG A 145 15.18 -6.05 -20.52
C ARG A 145 15.38 -4.73 -21.26
N SER A 146 14.62 -3.70 -20.89
CA SER A 146 14.61 -2.42 -21.57
C SER A 146 15.62 -1.43 -20.94
N THR A 147 16.07 -1.67 -19.70
CA THR A 147 17.16 -0.92 -19.06
C THR A 147 18.47 -1.03 -19.85
N TYR A 148 18.75 -2.17 -20.50
CA TYR A 148 19.92 -2.35 -21.37
C TYR A 148 20.01 -1.35 -22.54
N SER A 149 18.93 -0.65 -22.88
CA SER A 149 18.89 0.29 -24.01
C SER A 149 18.86 1.77 -23.63
N LEU A 150 18.69 2.13 -22.35
CA LEU A 150 18.43 3.52 -21.92
C LEU A 150 19.34 3.90 -20.73
N GLN A 151 20.00 5.06 -20.82
CA GLN A 151 21.04 5.49 -19.87
C GLN A 151 20.51 6.06 -18.54
N SER A 152 19.22 6.44 -18.44
CA SER A 152 18.65 7.00 -17.19
C SER A 152 17.25 6.47 -16.82
N LEU A 153 16.97 6.40 -15.51
CA LEU A 153 15.67 6.00 -14.96
C LEU A 153 14.53 6.91 -15.45
N VAL A 154 14.80 8.20 -15.58
CA VAL A 154 13.82 9.20 -16.03
C VAL A 154 13.39 8.91 -17.45
N GLN A 155 14.35 8.71 -18.36
CA GLN A 155 14.06 8.34 -19.75
C GLN A 155 13.30 7.01 -19.84
N HIS A 156 13.66 6.06 -18.98
CA HIS A 156 12.97 4.76 -18.93
C HIS A 156 11.53 4.89 -18.44
N ALA A 157 11.32 5.64 -17.36
CA ALA A 157 10.00 5.89 -16.81
C ALA A 157 9.14 6.65 -17.83
N GLU A 158 9.67 7.67 -18.50
CA GLU A 158 8.95 8.39 -19.56
C GLU A 158 8.55 7.48 -20.73
N ALA A 159 9.46 6.61 -21.19
CA ALA A 159 9.21 5.72 -22.30
C ALA A 159 8.22 4.60 -21.98
N THR A 160 8.19 4.13 -20.72
CA THR A 160 7.40 2.96 -20.31
C THR A 160 6.15 3.29 -19.52
N TRP A 161 5.98 4.53 -19.06
CA TRP A 161 4.85 4.96 -18.24
C TRP A 161 3.52 4.92 -18.99
N PHE A 162 3.43 5.67 -20.09
CA PHE A 162 2.14 5.97 -20.70
C PHE A 162 1.45 4.71 -21.24
N ARG A 163 0.24 4.42 -20.72
CA ARG A 163 -0.58 3.26 -21.09
C ARG A 163 0.14 1.90 -20.95
N ASN A 164 0.99 1.74 -19.95
CA ASN A 164 1.62 0.46 -19.68
C ASN A 164 0.57 -0.61 -19.31
N PRO A 165 0.42 -1.70 -20.09
CA PRO A 165 -0.63 -2.69 -19.85
C PRO A 165 -0.43 -3.47 -18.54
N TYR A 166 0.82 -3.71 -18.14
CA TYR A 166 1.12 -4.49 -16.94
C TYR A 166 0.80 -3.72 -15.66
N ILE A 167 1.20 -2.44 -15.59
CA ILE A 167 0.88 -1.57 -14.45
C ILE A 167 -0.62 -1.24 -14.40
N THR A 168 -1.24 -1.01 -15.56
CA THR A 168 -2.69 -0.79 -15.64
C THR A 168 -3.47 -2.00 -15.11
N ALA A 169 -3.06 -3.22 -15.50
CA ALA A 169 -3.67 -4.45 -14.99
C ALA A 169 -3.45 -4.60 -13.48
N GLU A 170 -2.25 -4.30 -12.98
CA GLU A 170 -1.95 -4.34 -11.55
C GLU A 170 -2.88 -3.41 -10.77
N TRP A 171 -2.96 -2.13 -11.12
CA TRP A 171 -3.76 -1.17 -10.35
C TRP A 171 -5.25 -1.45 -10.47
N THR A 172 -5.70 -1.95 -11.62
CA THR A 172 -7.09 -2.43 -11.78
C THR A 172 -7.38 -3.57 -10.82
N MET A 173 -6.48 -4.56 -10.73
CA MET A 173 -6.61 -5.66 -9.78
C MET A 173 -6.54 -5.18 -8.33
N GLN A 174 -5.71 -4.17 -8.02
CA GLN A 174 -5.63 -3.58 -6.68
C GLN A 174 -6.92 -2.84 -6.31
N ILE A 175 -7.54 -2.11 -7.24
CA ILE A 175 -8.87 -1.48 -7.07
C ILE A 175 -9.91 -2.55 -6.75
N LEU A 176 -9.95 -3.64 -7.52
CA LEU A 176 -10.90 -4.73 -7.31
C LEU A 176 -10.73 -5.38 -5.93
N ASP A 177 -9.50 -5.62 -5.49
CA ASP A 177 -9.20 -6.18 -4.17
C ASP A 177 -9.65 -5.23 -3.04
N ASN A 178 -9.34 -3.93 -3.16
CA ASN A 178 -9.72 -2.93 -2.17
C ASN A 178 -11.23 -2.72 -2.11
N MET A 179 -11.92 -2.68 -3.25
CA MET A 179 -13.39 -2.63 -3.31
C MET A 179 -14.01 -3.87 -2.66
N PHE A 180 -13.48 -5.06 -2.93
CA PHE A 180 -13.97 -6.29 -2.31
C PHE A 180 -13.83 -6.25 -0.78
N LYS A 181 -12.66 -5.85 -0.27
CA LYS A 181 -12.41 -5.71 1.18
C LYS A 181 -13.35 -4.68 1.81
N LEU A 182 -13.53 -3.52 1.17
CA LEU A 182 -14.43 -2.47 1.63
C LEU A 182 -15.89 -2.98 1.69
N CYS A 183 -16.37 -3.61 0.62
CA CYS A 183 -17.71 -4.19 0.57
C CYS A 183 -17.93 -5.24 1.66
N LYS A 184 -16.95 -6.11 1.92
CA LYS A 184 -17.02 -7.09 3.01
C LYS A 184 -17.01 -6.43 4.38
N CYS A 185 -16.19 -5.40 4.59
CA CYS A 185 -16.15 -4.65 5.84
C CYS A 185 -17.50 -3.95 6.12
N LEU A 186 -18.10 -3.32 5.11
CA LEU A 186 -19.41 -2.66 5.22
C LEU A 186 -20.55 -3.67 5.44
N PHE A 187 -20.47 -4.84 4.81
CA PHE A 187 -21.44 -5.90 5.05
C PHE A 187 -21.30 -6.49 6.46
N ALA A 188 -20.07 -6.68 6.95
CA ALA A 188 -19.79 -7.10 8.31
C ALA A 188 -20.37 -6.12 9.34
N SER A 189 -20.15 -4.82 9.14
CA SER A 189 -20.63 -3.78 10.06
C SER A 189 -22.15 -3.65 10.08
N LYS A 190 -22.83 -3.93 8.96
CA LYS A 190 -24.30 -3.99 8.88
C LYS A 190 -24.91 -5.28 9.46
N MET A 191 -24.20 -6.41 9.42
CA MET A 191 -24.68 -7.70 9.92
C MET A 191 -24.40 -7.93 11.41
N LEU A 192 -23.40 -7.25 11.99
CA LEU A 192 -23.06 -7.36 13.41
C LEU A 192 -24.24 -7.02 14.35
N PRO A 193 -25.08 -5.99 14.08
CA PRO A 193 -26.27 -5.70 14.87
C PRO A 193 -27.43 -6.70 14.65
N ALA A 194 -27.47 -7.37 13.50
CA ALA A 194 -28.56 -8.29 13.14
C ALA A 194 -28.33 -9.72 13.68
N PHE A 195 -27.08 -10.15 13.83
CA PHE A 195 -26.71 -11.46 14.40
C PHE A 195 -26.68 -11.48 15.92
N GLN A 196 -26.42 -10.32 16.55
CA GLN A 196 -26.60 -10.17 17.99
C GLN A 196 -28.07 -9.83 18.23
N GLY A 197 -28.93 -10.84 18.38
CA GLY A 197 -30.29 -10.68 18.89
C GLY A 197 -30.24 -10.17 20.34
N ILE A 198 -29.89 -8.90 20.55
CA ILE A 198 -29.79 -8.28 21.86
C ILE A 198 -31.21 -7.89 22.28
N PRO A 199 -31.82 -8.57 23.27
CA PRO A 199 -33.08 -8.12 23.82
C PRO A 199 -32.87 -6.74 24.46
N HIS A 200 -33.78 -5.82 24.17
CA HIS A 200 -33.92 -4.51 24.78
C HIS A 200 -33.65 -4.54 26.30
N ARG A 201 -32.45 -4.17 26.76
CA ARG A 201 -32.28 -3.68 28.12
C ARG A 201 -31.11 -2.72 28.26
N HIS A 202 -31.50 -1.47 28.53
CA HIS A 202 -30.79 -0.39 29.22
C HIS A 202 -29.64 0.32 28.50
N HIS A 203 -29.99 1.44 27.85
CA HIS A 203 -29.47 2.83 27.92
C HIS A 203 -28.02 3.19 28.34
N ILE A 204 -27.14 2.26 28.72
CA ILE A 204 -25.72 2.51 29.03
C ILE A 204 -24.81 2.07 27.85
N ALA A 205 -25.32 1.28 26.90
CA ALA A 205 -24.54 0.68 25.80
C ALA A 205 -24.51 1.46 24.46
N ALA A 206 -25.25 2.57 24.34
CA ALA A 206 -25.32 3.33 23.09
C ALA A 206 -23.98 4.01 22.73
N ASN A 207 -23.24 4.47 23.74
CA ASN A 207 -21.91 5.07 23.54
C ASN A 207 -20.87 4.04 23.11
N THR A 208 -20.94 2.79 23.60
CA THR A 208 -19.97 1.73 23.26
C THR A 208 -20.17 1.14 21.87
N VAL A 209 -21.41 1.01 21.39
CA VAL A 209 -21.70 0.54 20.03
C VAL A 209 -21.36 1.63 19.00
N THR A 210 -21.75 2.88 19.26
CA THR A 210 -21.42 4.01 18.39
C THR A 210 -19.91 4.22 18.30
N GLU A 211 -19.18 4.11 19.43
CA GLU A 211 -17.73 4.23 19.45
C GLU A 211 -17.03 3.10 18.69
N ARG A 212 -17.52 1.86 18.81
CA ARG A 212 -16.99 0.72 18.03
C ARG A 212 -17.28 0.87 16.54
N ILE A 213 -18.47 1.31 16.15
CA ILE A 213 -18.82 1.57 14.74
C ILE A 213 -17.93 2.70 14.20
N ARG A 214 -17.72 3.76 14.98
CA ARG A 214 -16.84 4.88 14.64
C ARG A 214 -15.40 4.42 14.43
N GLN A 215 -14.87 3.57 15.31
CA GLN A 215 -13.53 2.98 15.17
C GLN A 215 -13.42 2.11 13.92
N ILE A 216 -14.39 1.22 13.67
CA ILE A 216 -14.41 0.38 12.45
C ILE A 216 -14.49 1.24 11.19
N PHE A 217 -15.27 2.33 11.22
CA PHE A 217 -15.38 3.27 10.11
C PHE A 217 -14.05 3.97 9.83
N PHE A 218 -13.37 4.51 10.85
CA PHE A 218 -12.07 5.15 10.68
C PHE A 218 -11.00 4.16 10.19
N ILE A 219 -11.00 2.93 10.72
CA ILE A 219 -10.11 1.86 10.23
C ILE A 219 -10.41 1.55 8.77
N ALA A 220 -11.69 1.43 8.38
CA ALA A 220 -12.07 1.14 7.01
C ALA A 220 -11.73 2.29 6.04
N ALA A 221 -11.93 3.55 6.47
CA ALA A 221 -11.60 4.72 5.69
C ALA A 221 -10.08 4.82 5.46
N ALA A 222 -9.27 4.68 6.52
CA ALA A 222 -7.81 4.76 6.46
C ALA A 222 -7.18 3.63 5.63
N ASN A 223 -7.74 2.41 5.71
CA ASN A 223 -7.13 1.22 5.09
C ASN A 223 -7.67 0.88 3.70
N PHE A 224 -8.87 1.33 3.35
CA PHE A 224 -9.51 0.96 2.08
C PHE A 224 -9.90 2.16 1.24
N VAL A 225 -10.51 3.20 1.82
CA VAL A 225 -11.03 4.33 1.04
C VAL A 225 -9.90 5.19 0.49
N PHE A 226 -8.93 5.60 1.32
CA PHE A 226 -7.80 6.39 0.85
C PHE A 226 -6.96 5.65 -0.20
N PRO A 227 -6.51 4.40 0.04
CA PRO A 227 -5.79 3.65 -1.00
C PRO A 227 -6.60 3.42 -2.27
N LEU A 228 -7.93 3.23 -2.17
CA LEU A 228 -8.80 3.10 -3.34
C LEU A 228 -8.82 4.38 -4.18
N ILE A 229 -9.01 5.55 -3.55
CA ILE A 229 -9.01 6.84 -4.26
C ILE A 229 -7.65 7.08 -4.92
N LEU A 230 -6.56 6.80 -4.22
CA LEU A 230 -5.21 6.93 -4.76
C LEU A 230 -4.95 5.99 -5.94
N ASN A 231 -5.42 4.72 -5.87
CA ASN A 231 -5.32 3.79 -7.01
C ASN A 231 -6.14 4.26 -8.21
N ILE A 232 -7.33 4.84 -8.00
CA ILE A 232 -8.13 5.42 -9.08
C ILE A 232 -7.38 6.60 -9.70
N ALA A 233 -6.79 7.48 -8.89
CA ALA A 233 -5.97 8.59 -9.37
C ALA A 233 -4.77 8.08 -10.20
N GLN A 234 -4.06 7.05 -9.74
CA GLN A 234 -2.96 6.42 -10.48
C GLN A 234 -3.43 5.90 -11.85
N LEU A 235 -4.57 5.19 -11.88
CA LEU A 235 -5.14 4.65 -13.11
C LEU A 235 -5.53 5.77 -14.10
N ILE A 236 -6.10 6.86 -13.62
CA ILE A 236 -6.38 8.05 -14.44
C ILE A 236 -5.07 8.65 -14.96
N CYS A 237 -4.06 8.78 -14.12
CA CYS A 237 -2.77 9.36 -14.49
C CYS A 237 -2.07 8.56 -15.60
N ILE A 238 -2.02 7.22 -15.51
CA ILE A 238 -1.32 6.40 -16.52
C ILE A 238 -2.05 6.31 -17.85
N THR A 239 -3.37 6.47 -17.84
CA THR A 239 -4.21 6.42 -19.05
C THR A 239 -4.34 7.77 -19.74
N THR A 240 -4.25 8.87 -18.98
CA THR A 240 -4.56 10.24 -19.45
C THR A 240 -3.34 11.14 -19.52
N SER A 241 -2.37 11.01 -18.62
CA SER A 241 -1.20 11.90 -18.53
C SER A 241 0.09 11.21 -18.99
N ARG A 242 0.88 11.91 -19.80
CA ARG A 242 2.24 11.49 -20.15
C ARG A 242 3.27 11.79 -19.05
N SER A 243 2.91 12.58 -18.04
CA SER A 243 3.84 12.93 -16.96
C SER A 243 4.00 11.74 -16.00
N TYR A 244 5.13 11.03 -16.13
CA TYR A 244 5.50 9.95 -15.22
C TYR A 244 5.69 10.46 -13.77
N ALA A 245 6.06 11.74 -13.60
CA ALA A 245 6.37 12.32 -12.30
C ALA A 245 5.15 12.35 -11.37
N VAL A 246 4.02 12.83 -11.88
CA VAL A 246 2.74 12.84 -11.14
C VAL A 246 2.30 11.42 -10.81
N GLY A 247 2.45 10.51 -11.76
CA GLY A 247 2.16 9.10 -11.59
C GLY A 247 2.97 8.42 -10.48
N THR A 248 4.28 8.65 -10.50
CA THR A 248 5.23 8.13 -9.51
C THR A 248 4.96 8.72 -8.12
N MET A 249 4.56 9.98 -8.05
CA MET A 249 4.13 10.59 -6.78
C MET A 249 2.95 9.88 -6.16
N PHE A 250 1.91 9.61 -6.96
CA PHE A 250 0.76 8.85 -6.47
C PHE A 250 1.15 7.42 -6.10
N LEU A 251 2.03 6.75 -6.86
CA LEU A 251 2.57 5.42 -6.54
C LEU A 251 3.21 5.39 -5.16
N LEU A 252 4.19 6.26 -4.93
CA LEU A 252 4.92 6.33 -3.68
C LEU A 252 3.99 6.68 -2.53
N SER A 253 3.18 7.74 -2.68
CA SER A 253 2.25 8.19 -1.64
C SER A 253 1.26 7.10 -1.24
N ASN A 254 0.71 6.36 -2.21
CA ASN A 254 -0.22 5.27 -1.93
C ASN A 254 0.45 4.12 -1.16
N GLY A 255 1.70 3.78 -1.50
CA GLY A 255 2.49 2.79 -0.76
C GLY A 255 2.65 3.17 0.71
N TYR A 256 3.06 4.42 0.98
CA TYR A 256 3.23 4.92 2.35
C TYR A 256 1.89 5.02 3.11
N VAL A 257 0.85 5.57 2.49
CA VAL A 257 -0.49 5.68 3.11
C VAL A 257 -1.04 4.32 3.46
N SER A 258 -0.83 3.30 2.61
CA SER A 258 -1.27 1.93 2.89
C SER A 258 -0.56 1.35 4.13
N VAL A 259 0.75 1.57 4.28
CA VAL A 259 1.51 1.14 5.48
C VAL A 259 1.04 1.90 6.73
N ILE A 260 0.89 3.23 6.64
CA ILE A 260 0.41 4.07 7.74
C ILE A 260 -0.98 3.62 8.19
N GLY A 261 -1.91 3.41 7.25
CA GLY A 261 -3.25 2.93 7.55
C GLY A 261 -3.23 1.62 8.34
N VAL A 262 -2.39 0.66 7.89
CA VAL A 262 -2.22 -0.63 8.55
C VAL A 262 -1.68 -0.43 9.97
N LEU A 263 -0.69 0.44 10.15
CA LEU A 263 -0.10 0.69 11.48
C LEU A 263 -1.09 1.33 12.43
N CYS A 264 -1.77 2.40 12.00
CA CYS A 264 -2.79 3.11 12.77
C CYS A 264 -3.90 2.15 13.24
N ALA A 265 -4.36 1.26 12.37
CA ALA A 265 -5.34 0.24 12.74
C ALA A 265 -4.82 -0.80 13.75
N THR A 266 -3.51 -0.91 13.97
CA THR A 266 -2.94 -1.78 15.02
C THR A 266 -2.87 -1.08 16.36
N ILE A 267 -2.57 0.21 16.33
CA ILE A 267 -2.38 1.02 17.53
C ILE A 267 -3.74 1.33 18.15
N TRP A 268 -4.78 1.48 17.32
CA TRP A 268 -6.15 1.77 17.74
C TRP A 268 -7.05 0.54 17.96
N ALA A 269 -6.53 -0.67 17.75
CA ALA A 269 -7.26 -1.93 18.01
C ALA A 269 -6.85 -2.53 19.35
#